data_AF-A0A6G1WZB7-F1
#
_entry.id   AF-A0A6G1WZB7-F1
#
_cell.length_a   1.000
_cell.length_b   1.000
_cell.length_c   1.000
_cell.angle_alpha   90.00
_cell.angle_beta   90.00
_cell.angle_gamma   90.00
#
_symmetry.space_group_name_H-M   'P 1'
#
loop_
_entity.id
_entity.type
_entity.pdbx_description
1 polymer ?
#
loop_
_entity_poly.entity_id
_entity_poly.type
_entity_poly.pdbx_seq_one_letter_code
_entity_poly.pdbx_strand_id
1 'polypeptide(L)'
;MPSLKVIRTQDEVLVVVCDSELLGKKFNQGKLKLEVKESFYRGTEASVEECLTALREATIANLVGSIVRHAVKVGIIERSNVLKIQNVPHAQLVRF
;
A
#
# COMPACT_ATOMS: atom_id res chain seq x y z
N MET A 1 12.03 7.64 0.12
CA MET A 1 10.58 7.93 0.10
C MET A 1 9.83 6.67 -0.32
N PRO A 2 8.49 6.55 -0.18
CA PRO A 2 7.76 5.38 -0.65
C PRO A 2 7.81 5.21 -2.17
N SER A 3 7.65 3.97 -2.62
CA SER A 3 7.42 3.60 -4.01
C SER A 3 5.91 3.64 -4.29
N LEU A 4 5.52 4.38 -5.33
CA LEU A 4 4.14 4.54 -5.79
C LEU A 4 4.00 3.95 -7.20
N LYS A 5 3.01 3.09 -7.38
CA LYS A 5 2.60 2.58 -8.69
C LYS A 5 1.12 2.80 -8.87
N VAL A 6 0.74 3.44 -9.98
CA VAL A 6 -0.65 3.65 -10.38
C VAL A 6 -0.89 2.91 -11.68
N ILE A 7 -1.89 2.04 -11.70
CA ILE A 7 -2.31 1.30 -12.89
C ILE A 7 -3.76 1.67 -13.14
N ARG A 8 -4.03 2.24 -14.31
CA ARG A 8 -5.39 2.56 -14.75
C ARG A 8 -5.82 1.54 -15.79
N THR A 9 -6.93 0.87 -15.55
CA THR A 9 -7.67 0.12 -16.56
C THR A 9 -8.99 0.84 -16.81
N GLN A 10 -9.92 0.27 -17.59
CA GLN A 10 -11.14 0.96 -18.04
C GLN A 10 -11.85 1.73 -16.93
N ASP A 11 -12.33 1.02 -15.90
CA ASP A 11 -13.12 1.60 -14.82
C ASP A 11 -12.39 1.56 -13.46
N GLU A 12 -11.14 1.09 -13.42
CA GLU A 12 -10.41 0.84 -12.18
C GLU A 12 -9.09 1.60 -12.11
N VAL A 13 -8.80 2.11 -10.92
CA VAL A 13 -7.53 2.75 -10.57
C VAL A 13 -6.90 1.94 -9.44
N LEU A 14 -5.95 1.07 -9.79
CA LEU A 14 -5.15 0.32 -8.85
C LEU A 14 -3.95 1.15 -8.38
N VAL A 15 -3.88 1.41 -7.09
CA VAL A 15 -2.75 2.11 -6.46
C VAL A 15 -1.99 1.18 -5.53
N VAL A 16 -0.68 1.07 -5.73
CA VAL A 16 0.21 0.31 -4.87
C VAL A 16 1.20 1.27 -4.24
N VAL A 17 1.28 1.27 -2.91
CA VAL A 17 2.25 2.08 -2.16
C VAL A 17 3.02 1.21 -1.18
N CYS A 18 4.35 1.29 -1.26
CA CYS A 18 5.24 0.51 -0.42
C CYS A 18 6.41 1.37 0.07
N ASP A 19 6.77 1.26 1.34
CA ASP A 19 8.06 1.76 1.80
C ASP A 19 9.19 1.05 1.01
N SER A 20 10.09 1.83 0.40
CA SER A 20 11.05 1.31 -0.58
C SER A 20 12.01 0.28 0.03
N GLU A 21 12.34 0.40 1.31
CA GLU A 21 13.18 -0.56 2.04
C GLU A 21 12.52 -1.93 2.27
N LEU A 22 11.22 -2.07 1.98
CA LEU A 22 10.47 -3.32 2.10
C LEU A 22 10.40 -4.10 0.77
N LEU A 23 10.76 -3.48 -0.35
CA LEU A 23 10.76 -4.13 -1.66
C LEU A 23 11.64 -5.39 -1.66
N GLY A 24 11.13 -6.47 -2.26
CA GLY A 24 11.80 -7.77 -2.34
C GLY A 24 11.74 -8.61 -1.06
N LYS A 25 11.26 -8.07 0.06
CA LYS A 25 11.19 -8.79 1.33
C LYS A 25 9.97 -9.73 1.41
N LYS A 26 10.12 -10.76 2.26
CA LYS A 26 9.08 -11.74 2.60
C LYS A 26 8.85 -11.72 4.10
N PHE A 27 7.59 -11.61 4.50
CA PHE A 27 7.16 -11.64 5.90
C PHE A 27 6.21 -12.80 6.12
N ASN A 28 6.47 -13.59 7.16
CA ASN A 28 5.66 -14.77 7.50
C ASN A 28 5.31 -14.75 8.99
N GLN A 29 4.02 -14.86 9.32
CA GLN A 29 3.53 -14.92 10.70
C GLN A 29 2.35 -15.88 10.81
N GLY A 30 2.60 -17.09 11.34
CA GLY A 30 1.61 -18.15 11.38
C GLY A 30 1.13 -18.50 9.97
N LYS A 31 -0.17 -18.29 9.70
CA LYS A 31 -0.77 -18.52 8.37
C LYS A 31 -0.62 -17.33 7.41
N LEU A 32 -0.21 -16.17 7.90
CA LEU A 32 -0.09 -14.95 7.12
C LEU A 32 1.26 -14.92 6.38
N LYS A 33 1.21 -14.63 5.07
CA LYS A 33 2.38 -14.48 4.22
C LYS A 33 2.23 -13.21 3.38
N LEU A 34 3.23 -12.34 3.43
CA LEU A 34 3.33 -11.15 2.60
C LEU A 34 4.66 -11.20 1.86
N GLU A 35 4.59 -11.28 0.53
CA GLU A 35 5.74 -11.13 -0.35
C GLU A 35 5.63 -9.79 -1.07
N VAL A 36 6.54 -8.88 -0.77
CA VAL A 36 6.60 -7.56 -1.42
C VAL A 36 7.32 -7.70 -2.75
N LYS A 37 6.70 -8.47 -3.67
CA LYS A 37 7.27 -8.76 -4.99
C LYS A 37 7.54 -7.47 -5.74
N GLU A 38 8.78 -7.25 -6.16
CA GLU A 38 9.15 -6.03 -6.88
C GLU A 38 8.33 -5.84 -8.16
N SER A 39 8.06 -6.90 -8.92
CA SER A 39 7.24 -6.83 -10.12
C SER A 39 5.84 -6.25 -9.88
N PHE A 40 5.31 -6.43 -8.66
CA PHE A 40 4.02 -5.89 -8.26
C PHE A 40 4.15 -4.52 -7.58
N TYR A 41 5.01 -4.40 -6.56
CA TYR A 41 5.10 -3.23 -5.68
C TYR A 41 6.05 -2.12 -6.14
N ARG A 42 7.02 -2.42 -7.02
CA ARG A 42 7.96 -1.41 -7.50
C ARG A 42 7.26 -0.46 -8.48
N GLY A 43 7.29 0.82 -8.15
CA GLY A 43 6.90 1.94 -8.98
C GLY A 43 7.92 3.08 -8.87
N THR A 44 7.47 4.33 -9.03
CA THR A 44 8.32 5.52 -8.92
C THR A 44 8.43 5.97 -7.48
N GLU A 45 9.58 6.52 -7.10
CA GLU A 45 9.72 7.17 -5.80
C GLU A 45 8.80 8.40 -5.73
N ALA A 46 8.02 8.53 -4.66
CA ALA A 46 7.04 9.59 -4.48
C ALA A 46 6.98 10.05 -3.01
N SER A 47 6.62 11.30 -2.79
CA SER A 47 6.35 11.86 -1.46
C SER A 47 5.12 11.20 -0.83
N VAL A 48 4.99 11.33 0.49
CA VAL A 48 3.80 10.84 1.20
C VAL A 48 2.54 11.56 0.69
N GLU A 49 2.64 12.86 0.42
CA GLU A 49 1.56 13.68 -0.10
C GLU A 49 1.07 13.20 -1.48
N GLU A 50 2.00 12.89 -2.40
CA GLU A 50 1.68 12.33 -3.72
C GLU A 50 1.01 10.95 -3.58
N CYS A 51 1.53 10.09 -2.70
CA CYS A 51 0.91 8.79 -2.42
C CYS A 51 -0.53 8.94 -1.88
N LEU A 52 -0.76 9.84 -0.93
CA LEU A 52 -2.09 10.09 -0.37
C LEU A 52 -3.06 10.65 -1.42
N THR A 53 -2.54 11.46 -2.35
CA THR A 53 -3.33 11.98 -3.48
C THR A 53 -3.77 10.85 -4.39
N ALA A 54 -2.84 10.00 -4.83
CA ALA A 54 -3.17 8.82 -5.65
C ALA A 54 -4.15 7.87 -4.94
N LEU A 55 -3.96 7.62 -3.64
CA LEU A 55 -4.84 6.77 -2.84
C LEU A 55 -6.27 7.31 -2.71
N ARG A 56 -6.50 8.62 -2.85
CA ARG A 56 -7.85 9.18 -2.88
C ARG A 56 -8.57 8.88 -4.20
N GLU A 57 -7.85 8.75 -5.29
CA GLU A 57 -8.41 8.38 -6.60
C GLU A 57 -8.54 6.86 -6.81
N ALA A 58 -7.92 6.07 -5.94
CA ALA A 58 -7.91 4.62 -6.05
C ALA A 58 -9.32 4.03 -5.92
N THR A 59 -9.65 3.10 -6.82
CA THR A 59 -10.74 2.15 -6.62
C THR A 59 -10.24 0.94 -5.84
N ILE A 60 -8.99 0.52 -6.09
CA ILE A 60 -8.32 -0.58 -5.40
C ILE A 60 -6.96 -0.10 -4.92
N ALA A 61 -6.56 -0.40 -3.68
CA ALA A 61 -5.21 -0.12 -3.23
C ALA A 61 -4.58 -1.22 -2.36
N ASN A 62 -3.26 -1.36 -2.50
CA ASN A 62 -2.42 -2.19 -1.61
C ASN A 62 -1.33 -1.33 -0.98
N LEU A 63 -1.32 -1.26 0.36
CA LEU A 63 -0.39 -0.44 1.12
C LEU A 63 0.48 -1.34 2.00
N VAL A 64 1.79 -1.13 1.98
CA VAL A 64 2.76 -1.85 2.83
C VAL A 64 3.72 -0.85 3.48
N GLY A 65 3.84 -0.93 4.81
CA GLY A 65 4.76 -0.10 5.59
C GLY A 65 4.13 1.13 6.24
N SER A 66 4.95 2.16 6.44
CA SER A 66 4.66 3.41 7.13
C SER A 66 3.52 4.20 6.49
N ILE A 67 3.36 4.11 5.17
CA ILE A 67 2.28 4.77 4.42
C ILE A 67 0.89 4.44 4.99
N VAL A 68 0.69 3.23 5.53
CA VAL A 68 -0.56 2.83 6.17
C VAL A 68 -0.93 3.77 7.31
N ARG A 69 0.04 4.23 8.11
CA ARG A 69 -0.23 5.18 9.21
C ARG A 69 -0.67 6.54 8.70
N HIS A 70 -0.08 7.00 7.60
CA HIS A 70 -0.46 8.26 6.96
C HIS A 70 -1.87 8.16 6.38
N ALA A 71 -2.20 7.06 5.70
CA ALA A 71 -3.53 6.79 5.16
C ALA A 71 -4.62 6.72 6.25
N VAL A 72 -4.30 6.11 7.41
CA VAL A 72 -5.21 6.11 8.59
C VAL A 72 -5.40 7.53 9.14
N LYS A 73 -4.33 8.32 9.25
CA LYS A 73 -4.39 9.69 9.80
C LYS A 73 -5.32 10.59 8.98
N VAL A 74 -5.38 10.40 7.66
CA VAL A 74 -6.22 11.20 6.75
C VAL A 74 -7.55 10.53 6.39
N GLY A 75 -7.90 9.41 7.03
CA GLY A 75 -9.21 8.76 6.88
C GLY A 75 -9.38 7.93 5.60
N ILE A 76 -8.32 7.61 4.87
CA ILE A 76 -8.41 6.73 3.69
C ILE A 76 -8.55 5.25 4.10
N ILE A 77 -7.90 4.86 5.20
CA ILE A 77 -7.95 3.50 5.77
C ILE A 77 -8.48 3.61 7.19
N GLU A 78 -9.43 2.75 7.57
CA GLU A 78 -9.86 2.63 8.96
C GLU A 78 -8.81 1.87 9.78
N ARG A 79 -8.53 2.35 11.01
CA ARG A 79 -7.53 1.74 11.88
C ARG A 79 -7.80 0.25 12.17
N SER A 80 -9.07 -0.13 12.27
CA SER A 80 -9.54 -1.51 12.46
C SER A 80 -9.17 -2.44 11.30
N ASN A 81 -8.96 -1.88 10.09
CA ASN A 81 -8.68 -2.62 8.87
C ASN A 81 -7.17 -2.73 8.56
N VAL A 82 -6.32 -2.44 9.55
CA VAL A 82 -4.87 -2.56 9.43
C VAL A 82 -4.40 -3.91 9.97
N LEU A 83 -3.85 -4.73 9.07
CA LEU A 83 -3.15 -5.95 9.43
C LEU A 83 -1.68 -5.64 9.76
N LYS A 84 -1.08 -6.42 10.66
CA LYS A 84 0.37 -6.41 10.88
C LYS A 84 0.93 -7.81 10.67
N ILE A 85 1.99 -7.90 9.87
CA ILE A 85 2.68 -9.16 9.58
C ILE A 85 4.15 -8.95 9.93
N GLN A 86 4.65 -9.62 10.97
CA GLN A 86 5.98 -9.37 11.54
C GLN A 86 6.23 -7.87 11.80
N ASN A 87 5.27 -7.22 12.45
CA ASN A 87 5.26 -5.77 12.75
C ASN A 87 5.21 -4.82 11.53
N VAL A 88 5.18 -5.34 10.29
CA VAL A 88 4.97 -4.52 9.09
C VAL A 88 3.48 -4.25 8.92
N PRO A 89 3.04 -2.97 8.93
CA PRO A 89 1.66 -2.62 8.66
C PRO A 89 1.29 -2.92 7.20
N HIS A 90 0.10 -3.45 7.01
CA HIS A 90 -0.47 -3.72 5.69
C HIS A 90 -1.96 -3.36 5.71
N ALA A 91 -2.44 -2.78 4.61
CA ALA A 91 -3.84 -2.50 4.41
C ALA A 91 -4.22 -2.62 2.95
N GLN A 92 -5.48 -2.93 2.71
CA GLN A 92 -6.09 -2.96 1.38
C GLN A 92 -7.32 -2.06 1.37
N LEU A 93 -7.61 -1.49 0.22
CA LEU A 93 -8.79 -0.68 -0.03
C LEU A 93 -9.47 -1.18 -1.30
N VAL A 94 -10.80 -1.26 -1.25
CA VAL A 94 -11.67 -1.50 -2.41
C VAL A 94 -12.86 -0.55 -2.29
N ARG A 95 -13.20 0.15 -3.37
CA ARG A 95 -14.37 1.02 -3.50
C ARG A 95 -15.19 0.55 -4.70
N PHE A 96 -16.51 0.63 -4.56
CA PHE A 96 -17.49 0.35 -5.61
C PHE A 96 -18.22 1.64 -5.95
#